data_AF-A0A0U5GWD3-F1
#
_entry.id   AF-A0A0U5GWD3-F1
#
_cell.length_a   1.000
_cell.length_b   1.000
_cell.length_c   1.000
_cell.angle_alpha   90.00
_cell.angle_beta   90.00
_cell.angle_gamma   90.00
#
_symmetry.space_group_name_H-M   'P 1'
#
loop_
_entity.id
_entity.type
_entity.pdbx_description
1 polymer ?
#
loop_
_entity_poly.entity_id
_entity_poly.type
_entity_poly.pdbx_seq_one_letter_code
_entity_poly.pdbx_strand_id
1 'polypeptide(L)'
;MKFDEYASSFEHAVKEFRNEGGKLIAHHGMRTFADPSIRTKDNDTELYYDTVEELSPDIQGLYRFFESPGLAHCALGKVRQPTTVFDALRRWVENGRAPETPPVKSPAANGTIYKRILSPYPQQARYIAGDVAVASSFCCVCRKPRLSACPREEGEHTLNMQYNSVV
;
A
#
# COMPACT_ATOMS: atom_id res chain seq x y z
N MET A 1 -11.97 28.78 8.37
CA MET A 1 -10.78 28.20 9.03
C MET A 1 -10.01 27.46 7.95
N LYS A 2 -8.77 27.88 7.68
CA LYS A 2 -8.08 27.74 6.38
C LYS A 2 -7.46 26.35 6.21
N PHE A 3 -7.97 25.55 5.28
CA PHE A 3 -7.34 24.29 4.87
C PHE A 3 -5.91 24.52 4.31
N ASP A 4 -5.69 25.65 3.64
CA ASP A 4 -4.42 25.96 2.96
C ASP A 4 -3.24 26.21 3.92
N GLU A 5 -3.52 26.70 5.13
CA GLU A 5 -2.50 26.93 6.17
C GLU A 5 -2.00 25.61 6.79
N TYR A 6 -2.90 24.63 6.91
CA TYR A 6 -2.52 23.27 7.32
C TYR A 6 -1.79 22.52 6.22
N ALA A 7 -2.18 22.68 4.96
CA ALA A 7 -1.50 22.05 3.84
C ALA A 7 -0.04 22.50 3.77
N SER A 8 0.23 23.80 3.76
CA SER A 8 1.58 24.38 3.69
C SER A 8 2.51 23.99 4.85
N SER A 9 2.00 24.03 6.09
CA SER A 9 2.75 23.56 7.27
C SER A 9 3.03 22.07 7.22
N PHE A 10 2.09 21.29 6.69
CA PHE A 10 2.24 19.86 6.48
C PHE A 10 3.29 19.54 5.40
N GLU A 11 3.34 20.26 4.27
CA GLU A 11 4.39 20.04 3.26
C GLU A 11 5.79 20.33 3.82
N HIS A 12 5.92 21.39 4.61
CA HIS A 12 7.19 21.75 5.23
C HIS A 12 7.66 20.65 6.19
N ALA A 13 6.77 20.17 7.05
CA ALA A 13 7.08 19.09 8.00
C ALA A 13 7.49 17.79 7.29
N VAL A 14 6.82 17.43 6.19
CA VAL A 14 7.19 16.23 5.39
C VAL A 14 8.58 16.39 4.76
N LYS A 15 8.90 17.59 4.25
CA LYS A 15 10.22 17.89 3.67
C LYS A 15 11.33 17.86 4.72
N GLU A 16 11.11 18.45 5.89
CA GLU A 16 12.05 18.42 7.02
C GLU A 16 12.27 17.00 7.51
N PHE A 17 11.19 16.25 7.77
CA PHE A 17 11.27 14.86 8.21
C PHE A 17 12.09 14.00 7.22
N ARG A 18 11.92 14.23 5.91
CA ARG A 18 12.74 13.57 4.89
C ARG A 18 14.22 13.96 4.97
N ASN A 19 14.51 15.25 5.10
CA ASN A 19 15.88 15.78 5.14
C ASN A 19 16.64 15.28 6.38
N GLU A 20 15.94 14.99 7.48
CA GLU A 20 16.48 14.35 8.67
C GLU A 20 16.66 12.82 8.53
N GLY A 21 16.33 12.25 7.36
CA GLY A 21 16.44 10.82 7.08
C GLY A 21 15.24 10.00 7.57
N GLY A 22 14.16 10.65 8.00
CA GLY A 22 12.92 10.02 8.44
C GLY A 22 12.33 9.07 7.40
N LYS A 23 11.71 7.99 7.90
CA LYS A 23 11.02 6.96 7.10
C LYS A 23 9.65 6.68 7.69
N LEU A 24 8.64 6.62 6.84
CA LEU A 24 7.26 6.32 7.21
C LEU A 24 6.81 5.04 6.51
N ILE A 25 6.24 4.11 7.27
CA ILE A 25 5.48 2.99 6.72
C ILE A 25 4.06 3.07 7.26
N ALA A 26 3.07 3.09 6.37
CA ALA A 26 1.67 2.94 6.73
C ALA A 26 1.09 1.67 6.11
N HIS A 27 0.12 1.06 6.79
CA HIS A 27 -0.71 0.03 6.21
C HIS A 27 -2.17 0.32 6.51
N HIS A 28 -3.07 0.02 5.57
CA HIS A 28 -4.50 0.20 5.76
C HIS A 28 -5.25 -1.00 5.17
N GLY A 29 -6.15 -1.57 5.97
CA GLY A 29 -6.98 -2.68 5.53
C GLY A 29 -8.06 -2.25 4.53
N MET A 30 -8.17 -2.94 3.39
CA MET A 30 -9.12 -2.57 2.34
C MET A 30 -10.57 -2.98 2.63
N ARG A 31 -10.83 -3.73 3.71
CA ARG A 31 -12.19 -4.18 4.09
C ARG A 31 -12.91 -3.12 4.95
N THR A 32 -12.69 -1.85 4.66
CA THR A 32 -13.33 -0.71 5.34
C THR A 32 -14.76 -0.47 4.88
N PHE A 33 -15.30 -1.23 3.92
CA PHE A 33 -16.73 -1.16 3.60
C PHE A 33 -17.63 -1.51 4.81
N ALA A 34 -17.09 -2.21 5.82
CA ALA A 34 -17.78 -2.53 7.07
C ALA A 34 -17.46 -1.58 8.23
N ASP A 35 -16.60 -0.57 8.02
CA ASP A 35 -16.23 0.45 9.01
C ASP A 35 -16.22 1.85 8.36
N PRO A 36 -17.31 2.64 8.50
CA PRO A 36 -17.43 3.95 7.87
C PRO A 36 -16.55 5.03 8.50
N SER A 37 -15.81 4.73 9.58
CA SER A 37 -15.06 5.73 10.35
C SER A 37 -13.67 6.03 9.79
N ILE A 38 -13.03 5.09 9.08
CA ILE A 38 -11.74 5.30 8.41
C ILE A 38 -11.77 4.51 7.10
N ARG A 39 -11.87 5.18 5.95
CA ARG A 39 -11.98 4.50 4.65
C ARG A 39 -10.64 4.49 3.93
N THR A 40 -10.21 3.34 3.39
CA THR A 40 -9.00 3.31 2.55
C THR A 40 -9.24 4.04 1.23
N LYS A 41 -10.40 3.79 0.61
CA LYS A 41 -10.86 4.40 -0.65
C LYS A 41 -11.78 5.59 -0.35
N ASP A 42 -11.84 6.54 -1.28
CA ASP A 42 -12.82 7.62 -1.27
C ASP A 42 -12.73 8.55 -0.04
N ASN A 43 -11.50 8.94 0.35
CA ASN A 43 -11.12 10.27 0.88
C ASN A 43 -10.10 10.32 2.04
N ASP A 44 -9.58 9.21 2.58
CA ASP A 44 -8.61 9.31 3.69
C ASP A 44 -7.17 8.98 3.27
N THR A 45 -6.78 7.71 3.28
CA THR A 45 -5.34 7.35 3.17
C THR A 45 -4.79 7.35 1.75
N GLU A 46 -5.55 6.88 0.76
CA GLU A 46 -5.15 7.01 -0.65
C GLU A 46 -4.98 8.50 -1.03
N LEU A 47 -5.93 9.36 -0.62
CA LEU A 47 -5.89 10.80 -0.92
C LEU A 47 -4.67 11.47 -0.27
N TYR A 48 -4.41 11.18 1.00
CA TYR A 48 -3.22 11.70 1.68
C TYR A 48 -1.93 11.26 0.98
N TYR A 49 -1.84 10.00 0.55
CA TYR A 49 -0.67 9.53 -0.20
C TYR A 49 -0.52 10.27 -1.53
N ASP A 50 -1.60 10.37 -2.31
CA ASP A 50 -1.61 11.04 -3.61
C ASP A 50 -1.19 12.52 -3.46
N THR A 51 -1.70 13.23 -2.43
CA THR A 51 -1.28 14.62 -2.14
C THR A 51 0.20 14.72 -1.76
N VAL A 52 0.73 13.81 -0.93
CA VAL A 52 2.15 13.85 -0.58
C VAL A 52 3.03 13.53 -1.79
N GLU A 53 2.56 12.71 -2.72
CA GLU A 53 3.29 12.35 -3.95
C GLU A 53 3.40 13.54 -4.90
N GLU A 54 2.33 14.32 -5.04
CA GLU A 54 2.34 15.58 -5.81
C GLU A 54 3.37 16.58 -5.27
N LEU A 55 3.58 16.59 -3.95
CA LEU A 55 4.52 17.47 -3.26
C LEU A 55 5.96 16.94 -3.23
N SER A 56 6.13 15.63 -3.38
CA SER A 56 7.42 14.95 -3.29
C SER A 56 7.53 13.84 -4.34
N PRO A 57 8.14 14.12 -5.50
CA PRO A 57 8.29 13.15 -6.59
C PRO A 57 9.10 11.90 -6.22
N ASP A 58 9.81 11.91 -5.09
CA ASP A 58 10.51 10.75 -4.50
C ASP A 58 9.87 10.33 -3.17
N ILE A 59 8.53 10.32 -3.14
CA ILE A 59 7.78 9.87 -1.97
C ILE A 59 8.14 8.43 -1.58
N GLN A 60 8.51 7.57 -2.52
CA GLN A 60 8.86 6.17 -2.25
C GLN A 60 10.15 6.03 -1.42
N GLY A 61 11.06 7.01 -1.45
CA GLY A 61 12.22 7.07 -0.55
C GLY A 61 11.92 7.51 0.88
N LEU A 62 10.72 8.04 1.12
CA LEU A 62 10.26 8.64 2.38
C LEU A 62 9.12 7.85 3.03
N TYR A 63 8.08 7.53 2.25
CA TYR A 63 6.81 7.01 2.68
C TYR A 63 6.36 5.83 1.80
N ARG A 64 6.27 4.65 2.43
CA ARG A 64 5.67 3.45 1.82
C ARG A 64 4.30 3.20 2.44
N PHE A 65 3.27 3.15 1.59
CA PHE A 65 1.92 2.79 1.97
C PHE A 65 1.57 1.41 1.43
N PHE A 66 1.01 0.54 2.28
CA PHE A 66 0.63 -0.82 1.92
C PHE A 66 -0.87 -1.05 2.15
N GLU A 67 -1.58 -1.39 1.08
CA GLU A 67 -2.97 -1.82 1.18
C GLU A 67 -3.04 -3.30 1.55
N SER A 68 -3.80 -3.64 2.59
CA SER A 68 -3.97 -5.02 3.06
C SER A 68 -5.36 -5.56 2.70
N PRO A 69 -5.48 -6.42 1.66
CA PRO A 69 -6.77 -6.96 1.25
C PRO A 69 -7.33 -7.89 2.33
N GLY A 70 -8.55 -7.61 2.82
CA GLY A 70 -9.26 -8.46 3.79
C GLY A 70 -8.95 -8.19 5.27
N LEU A 71 -8.02 -7.29 5.55
CA LEU A 71 -7.87 -6.64 6.87
C LEU A 71 -8.96 -5.56 7.00
N ALA A 72 -9.62 -5.51 8.15
CA ALA A 72 -10.55 -4.46 8.58
C ALA A 72 -9.81 -3.48 9.51
N HIS A 73 -10.49 -2.87 10.49
CA HIS A 73 -9.90 -1.88 11.38
C HIS A 73 -8.70 -2.43 12.18
N CYS A 74 -7.51 -1.86 11.98
CA CYS A 74 -6.23 -2.15 12.65
C CYS A 74 -5.74 -3.61 12.60
N ALA A 75 -6.46 -4.51 13.26
CA ALA A 75 -6.14 -5.93 13.43
C ALA A 75 -7.34 -6.85 13.18
N LEU A 76 -8.52 -6.28 12.93
CA LEU A 76 -9.77 -7.02 12.72
C LEU A 76 -9.84 -7.56 11.30
N GLY A 77 -10.65 -8.61 11.08
CA GLY A 77 -10.91 -9.18 9.76
C GLY A 77 -10.40 -10.62 9.59
N LYS A 78 -10.46 -11.12 8.35
CA LYS A 78 -10.07 -12.50 8.00
C LYS A 78 -8.56 -12.63 7.72
N VAL A 79 -7.87 -11.51 7.63
CA VAL A 79 -6.43 -11.41 7.40
C VAL A 79 -5.81 -10.80 8.65
N ARG A 80 -4.69 -11.35 9.12
CA ARG A 80 -3.96 -10.78 10.26
C ARG A 80 -3.19 -9.55 9.84
N GLN A 81 -2.98 -8.62 10.77
CA GLN A 81 -2.08 -7.49 10.53
C GLN A 81 -0.68 -7.98 10.12
N PRO A 82 0.02 -7.25 9.25
CA PRO A 82 1.41 -7.55 8.92
C PRO A 82 2.29 -7.37 10.16
N THR A 83 2.75 -8.47 10.76
CA THR A 83 3.58 -8.44 11.98
C THR A 83 5.03 -8.02 11.71
N THR A 84 5.42 -7.91 10.44
CA THR A 84 6.80 -7.63 9.99
C THR A 84 7.04 -6.16 9.66
N VAL A 85 6.04 -5.28 9.80
CA VAL A 85 6.16 -3.86 9.43
C VAL A 85 7.22 -3.14 10.24
N PHE A 86 7.31 -3.42 11.54
CA PHE A 86 8.33 -2.82 12.40
C PHE A 86 9.74 -3.29 12.03
N ASP A 87 9.93 -4.58 11.77
CA ASP A 87 11.22 -5.11 11.30
C ASP A 87 11.62 -4.52 9.94
N ALA A 88 10.64 -4.32 9.05
CA ALA A 88 10.86 -3.65 7.77
C ALA A 88 11.27 -2.19 7.96
N LEU A 89 10.63 -1.46 8.87
CA LEU A 89 11.00 -0.08 9.20
C LEU A 89 12.43 -0.01 9.72
N ARG A 90 12.77 -0.88 10.68
CA ARG A 90 14.10 -0.95 11.27
C ARG A 90 15.17 -1.20 10.19
N ARG A 91 14.96 -2.19 9.32
CA ARG A 91 15.88 -2.48 8.20
C ARG A 91 15.98 -1.32 7.20
N TRP A 92 14.91 -0.57 7.01
CA TRP A 92 14.94 0.59 6.12
C TRP A 92 15.76 1.73 6.71
N VAL A 93 15.56 2.04 7.98
CA VAL A 93 16.30 3.09 8.69
C VAL A 93 17.76 2.71 8.89
N GLU A 94 18.05 1.49 9.36
CA GLU A 94 19.40 1.07 9.72
C GLU A 94 20.25 0.65 8.51
N ASN A 95 19.64 -0.01 7.51
CA ASN A 95 20.37 -0.64 6.41
C ASN A 95 20.02 -0.06 5.04
N GLY A 96 19.21 1.01 4.98
CA GLY A 96 18.76 1.62 3.73
C GLY A 96 17.84 0.74 2.87
N ARG A 97 17.35 -0.39 3.40
CA ARG A 97 16.57 -1.36 2.61
C ARG A 97 15.07 -1.17 2.80
N ALA A 98 14.45 -0.45 1.87
CA ALA A 98 13.00 -0.25 1.85
C ALA A 98 12.24 -1.59 1.67
N PRO A 99 11.07 -1.76 2.30
CA PRO A 99 10.22 -2.90 2.03
C PRO A 99 9.58 -2.80 0.64
N GLU A 100 9.77 -3.82 -0.17
CA GLU A 100 9.10 -3.94 -1.47
C GLU A 100 7.75 -4.64 -1.32
N THR A 101 7.74 -5.88 -0.82
CA THR A 101 6.52 -6.67 -0.65
C THR A 101 6.53 -7.43 0.68
N PRO A 102 6.11 -6.80 1.80
CA PRO A 102 6.10 -7.47 3.09
C PRO A 102 5.12 -8.66 3.08
N PRO A 103 5.53 -9.84 3.57
CA PRO A 103 4.66 -11.02 3.60
C PRO A 103 3.61 -10.92 4.70
N VAL A 104 2.41 -11.41 4.42
CA VAL A 104 1.28 -11.48 5.36
C VAL A 104 0.74 -12.90 5.44
N LYS A 105 0.30 -13.29 6.64
CA LYS A 105 -0.34 -14.57 6.90
C LYS A 105 -1.83 -14.35 7.16
N SER A 106 -2.67 -15.08 6.45
CA SER A 106 -4.12 -15.04 6.55
C SER A 106 -4.63 -16.43 6.97
N PRO A 107 -4.92 -16.66 8.26
CA PRO A 107 -5.47 -17.92 8.71
C PRO A 107 -6.91 -18.07 8.21
N ALA A 108 -7.26 -19.25 7.69
CA ALA A 108 -8.63 -19.60 7.34
C ALA A 108 -9.29 -20.47 8.40
N ALA A 109 -10.63 -20.51 8.37
CA ALA A 109 -11.43 -21.25 9.34
C ALA A 109 -11.15 -22.77 9.33
N ASN A 110 -10.68 -23.33 8.21
CA ASN A 110 -10.31 -24.73 8.06
C ASN A 110 -8.86 -25.04 8.54
N GLY A 111 -8.19 -24.11 9.22
CA GLY A 111 -6.82 -24.28 9.71
C GLY A 111 -5.72 -24.02 8.67
N THR A 112 -6.07 -23.77 7.40
CA THR A 112 -5.09 -23.43 6.36
C THR A 112 -4.53 -22.02 6.59
N ILE A 113 -3.21 -21.85 6.48
CA ILE A 113 -2.56 -20.53 6.53
C ILE A 113 -2.24 -20.08 5.10
N TYR A 114 -3.01 -19.12 4.61
CA TYR A 114 -2.76 -18.49 3.33
C TYR A 114 -1.63 -17.46 3.47
N LYS A 115 -0.62 -17.55 2.61
CA LYS A 115 0.44 -16.55 2.51
C LYS A 115 0.07 -15.54 1.42
N ARG A 116 0.15 -14.25 1.74
CA ARG A 116 -0.14 -13.13 0.84
C ARG A 116 1.04 -12.18 0.77
N ILE A 117 1.09 -11.39 -0.28
CA ILE A 117 2.01 -10.25 -0.40
C ILE A 117 1.22 -8.95 -0.18
N LEU A 118 1.84 -7.97 0.47
CA LEU A 118 1.37 -6.60 0.43
C LEU A 118 2.07 -5.88 -0.71
N SER A 119 1.29 -5.16 -1.51
CA SER A 119 1.81 -4.34 -2.60
C SER A 119 2.01 -2.92 -2.12
N PRO A 120 3.11 -2.26 -2.50
CA PRO A 120 3.29 -0.85 -2.23
C PRO A 120 2.30 -0.08 -3.09
N TYR A 121 1.50 0.77 -2.48
CA TYR A 121 0.59 1.65 -3.19
C TYR A 121 1.37 2.52 -4.18
N PRO A 122 0.85 2.73 -5.40
CA PRO A 122 -0.49 2.40 -5.90
C PRO A 122 -0.62 1.05 -6.61
N GLN A 123 0.28 0.12 -6.33
CA GLN A 123 0.19 -1.25 -6.82
C GLN A 123 -0.74 -2.08 -5.93
N GLN A 124 -1.36 -3.10 -6.52
CA GLN A 124 -2.24 -4.03 -5.83
C GLN A 124 -1.82 -5.48 -6.13
N ALA A 125 -1.94 -6.36 -5.14
CA ALA A 125 -1.63 -7.78 -5.31
C ALA A 125 -2.69 -8.45 -6.19
N ARG A 126 -2.26 -9.05 -7.31
CA ARG A 126 -3.09 -9.82 -8.24
C ARG A 126 -2.61 -11.26 -8.29
N TYR A 127 -3.53 -12.20 -8.21
CA TYR A 127 -3.24 -13.61 -8.44
C TYR A 127 -2.83 -13.84 -9.90
N ILE A 128 -1.75 -14.57 -10.11
CA ILE A 128 -1.24 -14.90 -11.45
C ILE A 128 -1.55 -16.35 -11.82
N ALA A 129 -1.08 -17.32 -11.03
CA ALA A 129 -1.21 -18.76 -11.28
C ALA A 129 -0.71 -19.57 -10.07
N GLY A 130 -1.05 -20.87 -10.03
CA GLY A 130 -0.54 -21.82 -9.04
C GLY A 130 -1.41 -21.96 -7.80
N ASP A 131 -0.79 -22.28 -6.65
CA ASP A 131 -1.51 -22.51 -5.41
C ASP A 131 -1.92 -21.18 -4.73
N VAL A 132 -3.22 -20.97 -4.60
CA VAL A 132 -3.80 -19.80 -3.92
C VAL A 132 -3.36 -19.67 -2.45
N ALA A 133 -2.78 -20.71 -1.83
CA ALA A 133 -2.24 -20.67 -0.48
C ALA A 133 -0.82 -20.08 -0.39
N VAL A 134 -0.06 -19.99 -1.48
CA VAL A 134 1.33 -19.51 -1.46
C VAL A 134 1.47 -18.08 -1.96
N ALA A 135 2.47 -17.35 -1.43
CA ALA A 135 2.71 -15.95 -1.79
C ALA A 135 3.23 -15.78 -3.24
N SER A 136 3.97 -16.77 -3.76
CA SER A 136 4.54 -16.76 -5.12
C SER A 136 3.49 -16.82 -6.23
N SER A 137 2.24 -17.12 -5.89
CA SER A 137 1.11 -17.13 -6.81
C SER A 137 0.51 -15.73 -7.05
N PHE A 138 1.11 -14.69 -6.49
CA PHE A 138 0.66 -13.31 -6.59
C PHE A 138 1.78 -12.40 -7.08
N CYS A 139 1.44 -11.39 -7.88
CA CYS A 139 2.34 -10.29 -8.26
C CYS A 139 1.68 -8.94 -7.98
N CYS A 140 2.49 -7.89 -7.82
CA CYS A 140 2.00 -6.53 -7.71
C CYS A 140 1.72 -5.98 -9.12
N VAL A 141 0.53 -5.41 -9.33
CA VAL A 141 0.17 -4.73 -10.58
C VAL A 141 -0.25 -3.30 -10.29
N CYS A 142 0.12 -2.38 -11.18
CA CYS A 142 -0.21 -0.97 -11.01
C CYS A 142 -1.72 -0.74 -11.17
N ARG A 143 -2.36 -0.10 -10.16
CA ARG A 143 -3.76 0.32 -10.24
C ARG A 143 -3.93 1.78 -10.67
N LYS A 144 -2.95 2.65 -10.36
CA LYS A 144 -2.93 4.06 -10.79
C LYS A 144 -1.68 4.37 -11.62
N PRO A 145 -1.71 4.14 -12.96
CA PRO A 145 -0.54 4.31 -13.84
C PRO A 145 0.03 5.73 -13.93
N ARG A 146 -0.73 6.73 -13.47
CA ARG A 146 -0.33 8.14 -13.52
C ARG A 146 0.61 8.56 -12.39
N LEU A 147 0.67 7.78 -11.31
CA LEU A 147 1.52 8.06 -10.16
C LEU A 147 2.93 7.53 -10.43
N SER A 148 3.94 8.31 -10.02
CA SER A 148 5.37 8.05 -10.23
C SER A 148 5.86 6.77 -9.54
N ALA A 149 5.15 6.35 -8.49
CA ALA A 149 5.34 5.13 -7.76
C ALA A 149 5.08 3.83 -8.54
N CYS A 150 4.40 3.90 -9.69
CA CYS A 150 4.27 2.78 -10.60
C CYS A 150 5.47 2.71 -11.56
N PRO A 151 6.05 1.51 -11.78
CA PRO A 151 6.96 1.32 -12.90
C PRO A 151 6.27 1.74 -14.19
N ARG A 152 6.89 2.63 -14.97
CA ARG A 152 6.42 2.89 -16.34
C ARG A 152 6.63 1.61 -17.14
N GLU A 153 5.58 1.15 -17.82
CA GLU A 153 5.70 0.06 -18.78
C GLU A 153 6.62 0.53 -19.91
N GLU A 154 7.90 0.19 -19.84
CA GLU A 154 8.78 0.27 -20.99
C GLU A 154 8.42 -0.92 -21.91
N GLY A 155 7.61 -0.65 -22.93
CA GLY A 155 7.35 -1.60 -24.01
C GLY A 155 5.88 -1.99 -24.17
N GLU A 156 5.25 -1.35 -25.14
CA GLU A 156 4.14 -1.80 -25.98
C GLU A 156 3.74 -3.30 -25.85
N HIS A 157 2.75 -3.58 -25.01
CA HIS A 157 1.79 -4.67 -25.25
C HIS A 157 0.42 -4.25 -24.71
N THR A 158 -0.33 -3.56 -25.57
CA THR A 158 -1.74 -3.26 -25.40
C THR A 158 -2.56 -4.56 -25.36
N LEU A 159 -2.71 -5.15 -24.18
CA LEU A 159 -3.80 -6.09 -23.92
C LEU A 159 -4.96 -5.31 -23.31
N ASN A 160 -5.86 -4.89 -24.21
CA ASN A 160 -7.22 -4.49 -23.91
C ASN A 160 -7.87 -5.51 -22.95
N MET A 161 -7.90 -5.22 -21.65
CA MET A 161 -8.82 -5.89 -20.73
C MET A 161 -10.04 -5.01 -20.55
N GLN A 162 -11.04 -5.29 -21.37
CA GLN A 162 -12.41 -4.86 -21.21
C GLN A 162 -12.87 -5.17 -19.77
N TYR A 163 -13.34 -4.13 -19.09
CA TYR A 163 -14.11 -4.23 -17.86
C TYR A 163 -15.37 -5.06 -18.15
N ASN A 164 -15.43 -6.30 -17.67
CA ASN A 164 -16.70 -6.97 -17.44
C ASN A 164 -16.97 -6.99 -15.94
N SER A 165 -17.77 -6.01 -15.51
CA SER A 165 -18.58 -6.09 -14.32
C SER A 165 -19.48 -7.32 -14.42
N VAL A 166 -19.34 -8.26 -13.49
CA VAL A 166 -20.33 -9.31 -13.28
C VAL A 166 -21.09 -8.97 -12.01
N VAL A 167 -22.41 -8.95 -12.21
CA VAL A 167 -23.52 -8.67 -11.31
C VAL A 167 -23.50 -9.52 -10.05
#